data_AF-A0A3N1ATE5-F1
#
_entry.id   AF-A0A3N1ATE5-F1
#
_cell.length_a   1.000
_cell.length_b   1.000
_cell.length_c   1.000
_cell.angle_alpha   90.00
_cell.angle_beta   90.00
_cell.angle_gamma   90.00
#
_symmetry.space_group_name_H-M   'P 1'
#
loop_
_entity.id
_entity.type
_entity.pdbx_description
1 polymer ?
#
loop_
_entity_poly.entity_id
_entity_poly.type
_entity_poly.pdbx_seq_one_letter_code
_entity_poly.pdbx_strand_id
1 'polypeptide(L)'
;MPADPGRSGAAHRPPGSYHRDMAEMVTLRLSPQTLARARAAAERDGMTLSDWIDRAARREARRDAARVHEEWLAANPEVRDELDGFDELADTLESGWSDLSDAA
;
A
#
# COMPACT_ATOMS: atom_id res chain seq x y z
N MET A 1 -4.61 -55.10 -38.90
CA MET A 1 -4.85 -54.06 -37.89
C MET A 1 -3.77 -54.19 -36.82
N PRO A 2 -2.67 -53.41 -36.87
CA PRO A 2 -1.65 -53.44 -35.84
C PRO A 2 -2.08 -52.66 -34.59
N ALA A 3 -1.56 -53.10 -33.44
CA ALA A 3 -1.71 -52.49 -32.13
C ALA A 3 -1.07 -51.10 -32.05
N ASP A 4 -1.67 -50.22 -31.26
CA ASP A 4 -1.18 -48.88 -30.92
C ASP A 4 -0.30 -48.96 -29.65
N PRO A 5 1.02 -48.70 -29.73
CA PRO A 5 1.91 -48.67 -28.58
C PRO A 5 2.27 -47.24 -28.18
N GLY A 6 2.40 -47.02 -26.87
CA GLY A 6 3.40 -46.07 -26.38
C GLY A 6 2.86 -44.70 -25.97
N ARG A 7 2.16 -44.70 -24.84
CA ARG A 7 2.17 -43.59 -23.88
C ARG A 7 3.64 -43.26 -23.54
N SER A 8 4.13 -42.09 -23.91
CA SER A 8 5.43 -41.57 -23.44
C SER A 8 5.39 -40.06 -23.24
N GLY A 9 5.52 -39.67 -21.96
CA GLY A 9 6.37 -38.56 -21.55
C GLY A 9 5.87 -37.14 -21.82
N ALA A 10 4.69 -36.76 -21.33
CA ALA A 10 4.46 -35.35 -21.02
C ALA A 10 5.34 -34.99 -19.82
N ALA A 11 6.41 -34.23 -20.09
CA ALA A 11 7.34 -33.74 -19.10
C ALA A 11 6.58 -33.12 -17.91
N HIS A 12 6.78 -33.71 -16.73
CA HIS A 12 6.32 -33.15 -15.46
C HIS A 12 7.06 -31.83 -15.22
N ARG A 13 6.44 -30.73 -15.64
CA ARG A 13 6.85 -29.39 -15.24
C ARG A 13 6.34 -29.19 -13.81
N PRO A 14 7.21 -28.98 -12.80
CA PRO A 14 6.72 -28.72 -11.46
C PRO A 14 6.00 -27.36 -11.45
N PRO A 15 4.82 -27.24 -10.81
CA PRO A 15 4.25 -25.94 -10.54
C PRO A 15 5.14 -25.26 -9.50
N GLY A 16 6.03 -24.39 -9.98
CA GLY A 16 6.67 -23.40 -9.14
C GLY A 16 5.57 -22.53 -8.54
N SER A 17 5.39 -22.67 -7.23
CA SER A 17 4.53 -21.86 -6.39
C SER A 17 5.05 -20.42 -6.38
N TYR A 18 4.56 -19.60 -7.31
CA TYR A 18 4.56 -18.16 -7.09
C TYR A 18 3.34 -17.86 -6.23
N HIS A 19 3.55 -17.62 -4.93
CA HIS A 19 2.63 -16.81 -4.14
C HIS A 19 2.66 -15.38 -4.69
N ARG A 20 2.05 -15.21 -5.86
CA ARG A 20 1.71 -13.95 -6.51
C ARG A 20 0.21 -13.77 -6.36
N ASP A 21 -0.28 -13.90 -5.14
CA ASP A 21 -1.71 -13.82 -4.89
C ASP A 21 -2.14 -12.34 -4.98
N MET A 22 -2.67 -12.03 -6.17
CA MET A 22 -3.65 -10.97 -6.50
C MET A 22 -3.16 -9.51 -6.59
N ALA A 23 -2.23 -9.20 -7.49
CA ALA A 23 -2.13 -7.85 -8.04
C ALA A 23 -2.98 -7.74 -9.33
N GLU A 24 -3.96 -6.84 -9.36
CA GLU A 24 -4.74 -6.55 -10.56
C GLU A 24 -3.87 -5.83 -11.60
N MET A 25 -3.99 -6.24 -12.86
CA MET A 25 -3.22 -5.65 -13.96
C MET A 25 -4.03 -4.54 -14.62
N VAL A 26 -3.53 -3.30 -14.56
CA VAL A 26 -4.14 -2.14 -15.19
C VAL A 26 -3.25 -1.63 -16.32
N THR A 27 -3.85 -1.23 -17.44
CA THR A 27 -3.14 -0.56 -18.54
C THR A 27 -3.28 0.95 -18.39
N LEU A 28 -2.16 1.65 -18.30
CA LEU A 28 -2.11 3.11 -18.15
C LEU A 28 -1.48 3.75 -19.39
N ARG A 29 -2.03 4.90 -19.83
CA ARG A 29 -1.41 5.75 -20.84
C ARG A 29 -0.77 6.96 -20.16
N LEU A 30 0.54 7.05 -20.25
CA LEU A 30 1.32 8.17 -19.74
C LEU A 30 1.94 8.95 -20.90
N SER A 31 2.12 10.26 -20.72
CA SER A 31 2.94 11.03 -21.65
C SER A 31 4.38 10.48 -21.64
N PRO A 32 5.12 10.55 -22.76
CA PRO A 32 6.52 10.10 -22.79
C PRO A 32 7.38 10.77 -21.71
N GLN A 33 7.15 12.05 -21.44
CA GLN A 33 7.86 12.84 -20.43
C GLN A 33 7.53 12.34 -19.01
N THR A 34 6.26 12.05 -18.72
CA THR A 34 5.82 11.50 -17.43
C THR A 34 6.43 10.13 -17.19
N LEU A 35 6.43 9.25 -18.19
CA LEU A 35 7.03 7.93 -18.10
C LEU A 35 8.54 8.01 -17.84
N ALA A 36 9.25 8.92 -18.53
CA ALA A 36 10.68 9.12 -18.31
C ALA A 36 10.98 9.58 -16.87
N ARG A 37 10.20 10.53 -16.35
CA ARG A 37 10.33 11.00 -14.96
C ARG A 37 10.05 9.89 -13.94
N ALA A 38 9.02 9.07 -14.18
CA ALA A 38 8.69 7.96 -13.30
C ALA A 38 9.82 6.91 -13.28
N ARG A 39 10.43 6.60 -14.43
CA ARG A 39 11.59 5.70 -14.50
C ARG A 39 12.79 6.25 -13.74
N ALA A 40 13.17 7.51 -13.99
CA ALA A 40 14.29 8.14 -13.28
C ALA A 40 14.06 8.18 -11.76
N ALA A 41 12.82 8.39 -11.31
CA ALA A 41 12.48 8.35 -9.91
C ALA A 41 12.57 6.94 -9.31
N ALA A 42 12.08 5.92 -10.03
CA ALA A 42 12.19 4.52 -9.62
C ALA A 42 13.65 4.05 -9.53
N GLU A 43 14.48 4.44 -10.50
CA GLU A 43 15.93 4.19 -10.51
C GLU A 43 16.61 4.85 -9.30
N ARG A 44 16.33 6.12 -9.04
CA ARG A 44 16.85 6.85 -7.87
C ARG A 44 16.46 6.20 -6.55
N ASP A 45 15.27 5.63 -6.48
CA ASP A 45 14.74 4.95 -5.28
C ASP A 45 15.11 3.45 -5.23
N GLY A 46 15.87 2.93 -6.21
CA GLY A 46 16.33 1.54 -6.24
C GLY A 46 15.22 0.49 -6.42
N MET A 47 14.11 0.85 -7.06
CA MET A 47 12.93 0.00 -7.19
C MET A 47 12.45 -0.14 -8.64
N THR A 48 11.57 -1.11 -8.89
CA THR A 48 10.95 -1.27 -10.21
C THR A 48 9.97 -0.12 -10.48
N LEU A 49 9.73 0.18 -11.77
CA LEU A 49 8.74 1.20 -12.16
C LEU A 49 7.34 0.85 -11.63
N SER A 50 6.94 -0.42 -11.63
CA SER A 50 5.63 -0.85 -11.13
C SER A 50 5.49 -0.62 -9.63
N ASP A 51 6.51 -0.96 -8.84
CA ASP A 51 6.49 -0.74 -7.38
C ASP A 51 6.48 0.74 -7.05
N TRP A 52 7.23 1.53 -7.81
CA TRP A 52 7.26 2.98 -7.67
C TRP A 52 5.88 3.60 -7.96
N ILE A 53 5.20 3.14 -9.03
CA ILE A 53 3.85 3.60 -9.39
C ILE A 53 2.83 3.18 -8.32
N ASP A 54 2.85 1.93 -7.85
CA ASP A 54 1.96 1.47 -6.77
C ASP A 54 2.16 2.31 -5.50
N ARG A 55 3.42 2.53 -5.09
CA ARG A 55 3.73 3.40 -3.95
C ARG A 55 3.23 4.83 -4.15
N ALA A 56 3.42 5.39 -5.35
CA ALA A 56 2.94 6.74 -5.67
C ALA A 56 1.41 6.82 -5.61
N ALA A 57 0.70 5.83 -6.17
CA ALA A 57 -0.75 5.74 -6.16
C ALA A 57 -1.30 5.62 -4.73
N ARG A 58 -0.73 4.74 -3.89
CA ARG A 58 -1.12 4.60 -2.48
C ARG A 58 -0.90 5.89 -1.70
N ARG A 59 0.22 6.57 -1.93
CA ARG A 59 0.49 7.86 -1.28
C ARG A 59 -0.56 8.90 -1.67
N GLU A 60 -0.94 8.96 -2.94
CA GLU A 60 -1.93 9.92 -3.41
C GLU A 60 -3.33 9.59 -2.89
N ALA A 61 -3.74 8.33 -2.90
CA ALA A 61 -5.01 7.90 -2.32
C ALA A 61 -5.13 8.25 -0.82
N ARG A 62 -4.03 8.10 -0.05
CA ARG A 62 -4.01 8.51 1.36
C ARG A 62 -4.11 10.03 1.54
N ARG A 63 -3.47 10.81 0.67
CA ARG A 63 -3.58 12.28 0.72
C ARG A 63 -4.99 12.75 0.41
N ASP A 64 -5.61 12.13 -0.59
CA ASP A 64 -7.00 12.44 -0.94
C ASP A 64 -7.95 12.07 0.21
N ALA A 65 -7.78 10.89 0.80
CA ALA A 65 -8.54 10.48 1.98
C ALA A 65 -8.35 11.44 3.17
N ALA A 66 -7.10 11.84 3.45
CA ALA A 66 -6.81 12.81 4.51
C ALA A 66 -7.44 14.18 4.21
N ARG A 67 -7.39 14.65 2.96
CA ARG A 67 -8.02 15.91 2.55
C ARG A 67 -9.55 15.84 2.74
N VAL A 68 -10.19 14.77 2.30
CA VAL A 68 -11.64 14.57 2.49
C VAL A 68 -11.99 14.52 3.98
N HIS A 69 -11.16 13.87 4.79
CA HIS A 69 -11.35 13.82 6.24
C HIS A 69 -11.24 15.20 6.88
N GLU A 70 -10.22 15.99 6.53
CA GLU A 70 -10.07 17.37 7.02
C GLU A 70 -11.21 18.28 6.57
N GLU A 71 -11.66 18.15 5.31
CA GLU A 71 -12.83 18.88 4.80
C GLU A 71 -14.09 18.53 5.60
N TRP A 72 -14.25 17.26 5.98
CA TRP A 72 -15.35 16.81 6.82
C TRP A 72 -15.23 17.35 8.25
N LEU A 73 -14.06 17.29 8.89
CA LEU A 73 -13.83 17.84 10.23
C LEU A 73 -14.07 19.35 10.26
N ALA A 74 -13.63 20.07 9.23
CA ALA A 74 -13.90 21.51 9.11
C ALA A 74 -15.40 21.83 9.01
N ALA A 75 -16.20 20.91 8.47
CA ALA A 75 -17.66 21.05 8.40
C ALA A 75 -18.39 20.59 9.67
N ASN A 76 -17.72 19.86 10.58
CA ASN A 76 -18.28 19.30 11.82
C ASN A 76 -17.37 19.67 13.02
N PRO A 77 -17.28 20.95 13.40
CA PRO A 77 -16.33 21.42 14.41
C PRO A 77 -16.54 20.77 15.78
N GLU A 78 -17.77 20.41 16.15
CA GLU A 78 -18.07 19.73 17.40
C GLU A 78 -17.40 18.36 17.50
N VAL A 79 -17.28 17.63 16.38
CA VAL A 79 -16.58 16.35 16.36
C VAL A 79 -15.07 16.56 16.44
N ARG A 80 -14.56 17.63 15.82
CA ARG A 80 -13.15 18.00 15.92
C ARG A 80 -12.78 18.32 17.37
N ASP A 81 -13.58 19.14 18.05
CA ASP A 81 -13.38 19.50 19.45
C ASP A 81 -13.43 18.25 20.36
N GLU A 82 -14.32 17.30 20.08
CA GLU A 82 -14.39 16.04 20.81
C GLU A 82 -13.14 15.17 20.59
N LEU A 83 -12.65 15.06 19.35
CA LEU A 83 -11.42 14.33 19.03
C LEU A 83 -10.20 14.97 19.70
N ASP A 84 -10.07 16.29 19.64
CA ASP A 84 -9.00 17.04 20.32
C ASP A 84 -9.03 16.78 21.84
N GLY A 85 -10.23 16.75 22.45
CA GLY A 85 -10.40 16.40 23.86
C GLY A 85 -10.03 14.93 24.20
N PHE A 86 -10.24 13.99 23.27
CA PHE A 86 -9.80 12.60 23.46
C PHE A 86 -8.28 12.47 23.38
N ASP A 87 -7.63 13.19 22.47
CA ASP A 87 -6.17 13.18 22.34
C ASP A 87 -5.51 13.77 23.60
N GLU A 88 -6.03 14.87 24.14
CA GLU A 88 -5.57 15.43 25.42
C GLU A 88 -5.70 14.44 26.60
N LEU A 89 -6.80 13.68 26.62
CA LEU A 89 -7.01 12.64 27.63
C LEU A 89 -6.01 11.48 27.47
N ALA A 90 -5.74 11.06 26.24
CA ALA A 90 -4.78 10.00 25.94
C ALA A 90 -3.37 10.39 26.38
N ASP A 91 -2.91 11.60 26.05
CA ASP A 91 -1.61 12.14 26.44
C ASP A 91 -1.47 12.24 27.97
N THR A 92 -2.54 12.65 28.65
CA THR A 92 -2.58 12.72 30.12
C THR A 92 -2.41 11.34 30.75
N LEU A 93 -3.10 10.34 30.21
CA LEU A 93 -3.00 8.96 30.71
C LEU A 93 -1.60 8.39 30.46
N GLU A 94 -1.05 8.53 29.26
CA GLU A 94 0.30 8.03 28.91
C GLU A 94 1.38 8.65 29.82
N SER A 95 1.27 9.93 30.12
CA SER A 95 2.17 10.62 31.07
C SER A 95 2.04 10.05 32.48
N GLY A 96 0.80 9.85 32.98
CA GLY A 96 0.56 9.29 34.30
C GLY A 96 1.04 7.84 34.46
N TRP A 97 0.97 7.04 33.40
CA TRP A 97 1.53 5.68 33.39
C TRP A 97 3.05 5.68 33.37
N SER A 98 3.68 6.62 32.66
CA SER A 98 5.14 6.76 32.58
C SER A 98 5.73 7.16 33.94
N ASP A 99 5.12 8.13 34.63
CA ASP A 99 5.54 8.58 35.97
C ASP A 99 5.46 7.46 37.03
N LEU A 100 4.46 6.57 36.92
CA LEU A 100 4.32 5.41 37.80
C LEU A 100 5.37 4.32 37.52
N SER A 101 5.80 4.18 36.26
CA SER A 101 6.82 3.21 35.88
C SER A 101 8.24 3.62 36.26
N ASP A 102 8.56 4.92 36.27
CA ASP A 102 9.87 5.44 36.67
C ASP A 102 10.07 5.49 38.20
N ALA A 103 8.98 5.41 38.98
CA ALA A 103 9.01 5.42 40.44
C ALA A 103 9.19 4.01 41.08
N ALA A 104 9.27 2.95 40.27
CA ALA A 104 9.39 1.55 40.70
C ALA A 104 10.81 0.99 40.52
#